data_AF-K0ZSH1-F1
#
_entry.id   AF-K0ZSH1-F1
#
_cell.length_a   1.000
_cell.length_b   1.000
_cell.length_c   1.000
_cell.angle_alpha   90.00
_cell.angle_beta   90.00
_cell.angle_gamma   90.00
#
_symmetry.space_group_name_H-M   'P 1'
#
loop_
_entity.id
_entity.type
_entity.pdbx_description
1 polymer ?
#
loop_
_entity_poly.entity_id
_entity_poly.type
_entity_poly.pdbx_seq_one_letter_code
_entity_poly.pdbx_strand_id
1 'polypeptide(L)' 'VNSLKELKYIISNHIELSTREKMNIHYSLFLPRGGLSELYYMDANLERMMSVNNQLSYSIDTIEKFLMAD' A
#
# COMPACT_ATOMS: atom_id res chain seq x y z
N VAL A 1 -8.23 1.33 -11.29
CA VAL A 1 -7.97 2.77 -11.05
C VAL A 1 -9.02 3.40 -10.13
N ASN A 2 -10.32 3.28 -10.39
CA ASN A 2 -11.34 3.91 -9.54
C ASN A 2 -11.39 3.35 -8.11
N SER A 3 -11.26 2.04 -7.94
CA SER A 3 -11.28 1.40 -6.61
C SER A 3 -10.11 1.83 -5.70
N LEU A 4 -8.94 2.18 -6.27
CA LEU A 4 -7.80 2.70 -5.49
C LEU A 4 -8.02 4.15 -5.06
N LYS A 5 -8.64 4.97 -5.90
CA LYS A 5 -9.00 6.36 -5.55
C LYS A 5 -10.07 6.39 -4.47
N GLU A 6 -11.04 5.50 -4.56
CA GLU A 6 -12.13 5.35 -3.59
C GLU A 6 -11.61 4.83 -2.25
N LEU A 7 -10.70 3.84 -2.27
CA LEU A 7 -10.00 3.37 -1.07
C LEU A 7 -9.21 4.49 -0.40
N LYS A 8 -8.43 5.28 -1.17
CA LYS A 8 -7.71 6.46 -0.64
C LYS A 8 -8.67 7.45 0.02
N TYR A 9 -9.81 7.74 -0.63
CA TYR A 9 -10.81 8.65 -0.10
C TYR A 9 -11.40 8.15 1.23
N ILE A 10 -11.77 6.87 1.32
CA ILE A 10 -12.31 6.29 2.56
C ILE A 10 -11.28 6.30 3.68
N ILE A 11 -10.04 5.88 3.38
CA ILE A 11 -8.94 5.87 4.34
C ILE A 11 -8.67 7.28 4.88
N SER A 12 -8.65 8.30 4.02
CA SER A 12 -8.34 9.67 4.44
C SER A 12 -9.48 10.40 5.15
N ASN A 13 -10.74 10.03 4.92
CA ASN A 13 -11.89 10.82 5.42
C ASN A 13 -12.80 10.09 6.42
N HIS A 14 -12.73 8.76 6.50
CA HIS A 14 -13.64 7.96 7.32
C HIS A 14 -12.94 7.06 8.32
N ILE A 15 -11.61 6.93 8.23
CA ILE A 15 -10.82 6.11 9.14
C ILE A 15 -9.95 7.05 9.98
N GLU A 16 -10.36 7.27 11.22
CA GLU A 16 -9.55 7.94 12.23
C GLU A 16 -8.83 6.87 13.05
N LEU A 17 -7.52 6.71 12.80
CA LEU A 17 -6.66 5.80 13.54
C LEU A 17 -5.75 6.61 14.45
N SER A 18 -5.65 6.20 15.71
CA SER A 18 -4.61 6.73 16.59
C SER A 18 -3.22 6.41 16.05
N THR A 19 -2.22 7.19 16.44
CA THR A 19 -0.81 6.92 16.10
C THR A 19 -0.39 5.49 16.42
N ARG A 20 -0.88 4.93 17.55
CA ARG A 20 -0.58 3.55 17.95
C ARG A 20 -1.18 2.53 16.99
N GLU A 21 -2.42 2.73 16.55
CA GLU A 21 -3.08 1.83 15.60
C GLU A 21 -2.41 1.91 14.22
N LYS A 22 -2.08 3.12 13.74
CA LYS A 22 -1.31 3.30 12.51
C LYS A 22 0.03 2.55 12.56
N MET A 23 0.77 2.68 13.66
CA MET A 23 2.04 1.96 13.86
C MET A 23 1.88 0.44 13.91
N ASN A 24 0.85 -0.06 14.59
CA ASN A 24 0.58 -1.51 14.63
C ASN A 24 0.26 -2.08 13.24
N ILE A 25 -0.52 -1.35 12.45
CA ILE A 25 -0.84 -1.72 11.06
C ILE A 25 0.43 -1.66 10.21
N HIS A 26 1.24 -0.60 10.34
CA HIS A 26 2.50 -0.47 9.63
C HIS A 26 3.41 -1.67 9.92
N TYR A 27 3.65 -2.01 11.20
CA TYR A 27 4.47 -3.16 11.55
C TYR A 27 3.92 -4.50 11.04
N SER A 28 2.59 -4.63 10.90
CA SER A 28 1.96 -5.86 10.40
C SER A 28 2.09 -5.99 8.88
N LEU A 29 2.04 -4.87 8.14
CA LEU A 29 2.08 -4.85 6.67
C LEU A 29 3.51 -4.75 6.11
N PHE A 30 4.41 -4.08 6.83
CA PHE A 30 5.79 -3.78 6.45
C PHE A 30 6.77 -4.45 7.40
N LEU A 31 6.73 -5.78 7.45
CA LEU A 31 7.66 -6.55 8.26
C LEU A 31 9.10 -6.41 7.71
N PRO A 32 10.13 -6.62 8.55
CA PRO A 32 11.53 -6.55 8.10
C PRO A 32 11.91 -7.55 7.00
N ARG A 33 11.11 -8.62 6.82
CA ARG A 33 11.25 -9.64 5.77
C ARG A 33 9.86 -10.16 5.41
N GLY A 34 9.54 -10.19 4.13
CA GLY A 34 8.18 -10.47 3.65
C GLY A 34 7.19 -9.35 4.00
N GLY A 35 6.05 -9.32 3.32
CA GLY A 35 5.04 -8.27 3.47
C GLY A 35 4.91 -7.42 2.21
N LEU A 36 4.25 -6.27 2.33
CA LEU A 36 3.91 -5.44 1.17
C LEU A 36 5.15 -4.83 0.51
N SER A 37 6.19 -4.49 1.27
CA SER A 37 7.45 -3.93 0.77
C SER A 37 8.18 -4.85 -0.23
N GLU A 38 7.93 -6.16 -0.16
CA GLU A 38 8.54 -7.16 -1.04
C GLU A 38 7.54 -7.75 -2.07
N LEU A 39 6.31 -7.22 -2.13
CA LEU A 39 5.29 -7.72 -3.03
C LEU A 39 5.61 -7.35 -4.49
N TYR A 40 5.74 -8.38 -5.31
CA TYR A 40 6.01 -8.26 -6.74
C TYR A 40 5.21 -9.30 -7.52
N TYR A 41 4.67 -8.88 -8.66
CA TYR A 41 3.94 -9.71 -9.62
C TYR A 41 4.86 -10.17 -10.74
N MET A 42 4.91 -11.47 -10.99
CA MET A 42 5.71 -12.08 -12.07
C MET A 42 4.80 -12.59 -13.19
N ASP A 43 5.15 -12.27 -14.44
CA ASP A 43 4.41 -12.68 -15.64
C ASP A 43 5.38 -12.87 -16.81
N ALA A 44 5.06 -13.78 -17.73
CA ALA A 44 5.85 -13.98 -18.95
C ALA A 44 5.72 -12.78 -19.91
N ASN A 45 4.62 -12.02 -19.82
CA ASN A 45 4.45 -10.76 -20.52
C ASN A 45 5.11 -9.61 -19.73
N LEU A 46 6.25 -9.14 -20.22
CA LEU A 46 7.05 -8.08 -19.57
C LEU A 46 6.26 -6.77 -19.39
N GLU A 47 5.52 -6.31 -20.41
CA GLU A 47 4.77 -5.05 -20.31
C GLU A 47 3.67 -5.14 -19.24
N ARG A 48 2.96 -6.27 -19.20
CA ARG A 48 1.94 -6.52 -18.17
C ARG A 48 2.58 -6.58 -16.79
N MET A 49 3.68 -7.31 -16.65
CA MET A 49 4.44 -7.41 -15.40
C MET A 49 4.84 -6.04 -14.87
N MET A 50 5.45 -5.20 -15.72
CA MET A 50 5.85 -3.84 -15.35
C MET A 50 4.65 -2.96 -14.98
N SER A 51 3.58 -3.01 -15.77
CA SER A 51 2.37 -2.22 -15.51
C SER A 51 1.72 -2.54 -14.17
N VAL A 52 1.63 -3.83 -13.81
CA VAL A 52 1.08 -4.27 -12.53
C VAL A 52 2.01 -3.88 -11.38
N ASN A 53 3.32 -4.10 -11.51
CA ASN A 53 4.29 -3.77 -10.47
C ASN A 53 4.37 -2.26 -10.19
N ASN A 54 4.24 -1.42 -11.21
CA ASN A 54 4.16 0.03 -11.03
C ASN A 54 2.91 0.43 -10.22
N GLN A 55 1.77 -0.21 -10.47
CA GLN A 55 0.53 0.02 -9.71
C GLN A 55 0.64 -0.47 -8.27
N LEU A 56 1.26 -1.63 -8.05
CA LEU A 56 1.55 -2.15 -6.72
C LEU A 56 2.45 -1.19 -5.95
N SER A 57 3.59 -0.79 -6.53
CA SER A 57 4.54 0.13 -5.91
C SER A 57 3.88 1.44 -5.49
N TYR A 58 3.08 2.05 -6.38
CA TYR A 58 2.36 3.28 -6.05
C TYR A 58 1.34 3.11 -4.91
N SER A 59 0.65 1.97 -4.87
CA SER A 59 -0.34 1.68 -3.83
C SER A 59 0.32 1.44 -2.48
N ILE A 60 1.44 0.71 -2.46
CA ILE A 60 2.24 0.44 -1.26
C ILE A 60 2.78 1.74 -0.67
N ASP A 61 3.40 2.60 -1.50
CA ASP A 61 3.89 3.92 -1.09
C ASP A 61 2.77 4.82 -0.53
N THR A 62 1.57 4.76 -1.12
CA THR A 62 0.41 5.51 -0.62
C THR A 62 -0.04 5.03 0.77
N ILE A 63 -0.08 3.71 1.00
CA ILE A 63 -0.44 3.13 2.29
C ILE A 63 0.62 3.47 3.35
N GLU A 64 1.90 3.31 3.01
CA GLU A 64 3.02 3.63 3.89
C GLU A 64 2.96 5.09 4.35
N LYS A 65 2.77 6.02 3.40
CA LYS A 65 2.62 7.44 3.70
C LYS A 65 1.41 7.74 4.59
N PHE A 66 0.27 7.08 4.36
CA PHE A 66 -0.90 7.29 5.22
C PHE A 66 -0.67 6.84 6.67
N LEU A 67 0.02 5.71 6.85
CA LEU A 67 0.30 5.13 8.16
C LEU A 67 1.41 5.89 8.91
N MET A 68 2.37 6.47 8.18
CA MET A 68 3.54 7.15 8.75
C MET A 68 3.41 8.68 8.78
N ALA A 69 2.42 9.27 8.10
CA ALA A 69 2.14 10.69 8.18
C ALA A 69 1.43 11.03 9.50
N ASP A 70 1.96 12.05 10.18
CA ASP A 70 1.38 12.67 11.38
C ASP A 70 -0.04 13.16 11.13
#